data_AF-A0A081BX43-F1
#
_entry.id   AF-A0A081BX43-F1
#
_cell.length_a   1.000
_cell.length_b   1.000
_cell.length_c   1.000
_cell.angle_alpha   90.00
_cell.angle_beta   90.00
_cell.angle_gamma   90.00
#
_symmetry.space_group_name_H-M   'P 1'
#
loop_
_entity.id
_entity.type
_entity.pdbx_description
1 polymer ?
#
loop_
_entity_poly.entity_id
_entity_poly.type
_entity_poly.pdbx_seq_one_letter_code
_entity_poly.pdbx_strand_id
1 'polypeptide(L)' 'MRYKVVELSIVTDDNIEEVLNTWTPRGWTFESLHFAMGTGSKRPSMAFLFFVRSRDDTSEAGELLGEEGEL' A
#
# COMPACT_ATOMS: atom_id res chain seq x y z
N MET A 1 5.97 -2.78 -12.75
CA MET A 1 5.68 -2.78 -11.31
C MET A 1 6.14 -1.49 -10.69
N ARG A 2 5.40 -0.96 -9.70
CA ARG A 2 5.80 0.18 -8.87
C ARG A 2 5.84 -0.28 -7.43
N TYR A 3 6.82 0.21 -6.69
CA TYR A 3 6.96 -0.03 -5.26
C TYR A 3 6.67 1.24 -4.49
N LYS A 4 6.15 1.05 -3.29
CA LYS A 4 5.97 2.10 -2.31
C LYS A 4 6.42 1.60 -0.95
N VAL A 5 7.21 2.42 -0.28
CA VAL A 5 7.64 2.18 1.10
C VAL A 5 7.09 3.30 1.97
N VAL A 6 6.64 2.96 3.16
CA VAL A 6 6.21 3.91 4.19
C VAL A 6 6.98 3.61 5.47
N GLU A 7 7.65 4.61 6.01
CA GLU A 7 8.38 4.55 7.28
C GLU A 7 7.48 5.06 8.41
N LEU A 8 7.49 4.36 9.54
CA LEU A 8 6.82 4.75 10.78
C LEU A 8 7.84 4.81 11.92
N SER A 9 8.00 6.00 12.51
CA SER A 9 8.82 6.22 13.71
C SER A 9 8.07 5.92 15.02
N ILE A 10 6.74 5.82 14.97
CA ILE A 10 5.88 5.40 16.08
C ILE A 10 5.12 4.15 15.66
N VAL A 11 5.47 3.02 16.27
CA VAL A 11 4.94 1.70 15.91
C VAL A 11 3.80 1.32 16.85
N THR A 12 2.60 1.76 16.50
CA THR A 12 1.32 1.37 17.12
C THR A 12 0.41 0.72 16.08
N ASP A 13 -0.56 -0.04 16.56
CA ASP A 13 -1.64 -0.61 15.75
C ASP A 13 -2.41 0.46 14.99
N ASP A 14 -2.84 1.54 15.64
CA ASP A 14 -3.53 2.66 14.98
C ASP A 14 -2.73 3.24 13.80
N ASN A 15 -1.42 3.49 13.98
CA ASN A 15 -0.58 4.06 12.93
C ASN A 15 -0.37 3.09 11.76
N ILE A 16 -0.22 1.79 12.05
CA ILE A 16 -0.10 0.76 11.02
C ILE A 16 -1.41 0.67 10.24
N GLU A 17 -2.55 0.65 10.94
CA GLU A 17 -3.88 0.61 10.34
C GLU A 17 -4.14 1.83 9.45
N GLU A 18 -3.78 3.04 9.90
CA GLU A 18 -3.92 4.27 9.12
C GLU A 18 -3.14 4.18 7.79
N VAL A 19 -1.91 3.67 7.81
CA VAL A 19 -1.10 3.50 6.59
C VAL A 19 -1.73 2.48 5.65
N LEU A 20 -2.17 1.32 6.17
CA LEU A 20 -2.83 0.29 5.36
C LEU A 20 -4.11 0.82 4.71
N ASN A 21 -4.96 1.50 5.49
CA ASN A 21 -6.22 2.07 5.02
C ASN A 21 -6.02 3.26 4.08
N THR A 22 -4.89 3.96 4.16
CA THR A 22 -4.56 5.05 3.24
C THR A 22 -4.16 4.54 1.86
N TRP A 23 -3.36 3.48 1.78
CA TRP A 23 -2.74 3.05 0.51
C TRP A 23 -3.50 1.94 -0.21
N THR A 24 -4.16 1.03 0.51
CA THR A 24 -4.90 -0.07 -0.11
C THR A 24 -6.02 0.43 -1.05
N PRO A 25 -6.86 1.41 -0.66
CA PRO A 25 -7.89 1.95 -1.56
C PRO A 25 -7.33 2.74 -2.77
N ARG A 26 -6.04 3.07 -2.75
CA ARG A 26 -5.35 3.78 -3.86
C ARG A 26 -4.75 2.81 -4.88
N GLY A 27 -5.14 1.53 -4.82
CA GLY A 27 -4.66 0.45 -5.69
C GLY A 27 -3.27 -0.06 -5.32
N TRP A 28 -2.80 0.16 -4.09
CA TRP A 28 -1.55 -0.44 -3.62
C TRP A 28 -1.83 -1.75 -2.89
N THR A 29 -1.15 -2.82 -3.28
CA THR A 29 -1.24 -4.10 -2.59
C THR A 29 -0.19 -4.14 -1.49
N PHE A 30 -0.62 -4.42 -0.25
CA PHE A 30 0.30 -4.64 0.87
C PHE A 30 1.15 -5.89 0.63
N GLU A 31 2.46 -5.77 0.82
CA GLU A 31 3.43 -6.83 0.58
C GLU A 31 4.03 -7.34 1.90
N SER A 32 4.60 -6.44 2.70
CA SER A 32 5.23 -6.82 3.96
C SER A 32 5.37 -5.66 4.94
N LEU A 33 5.55 -6.00 6.22
CA LEU A 33 5.85 -5.07 7.32
C LEU A 33 7.14 -5.55 8.01
N HIS A 34 8.14 -4.67 8.07
CA HIS A 34 9.44 -4.97 8.66
C HIS A 34 9.67 -4.07 9.87
N PHE A 35 10.02 -4.64 11.01
CA PHE A 35 10.33 -3.91 12.23
C PHE A 35 11.84 -3.70 12.39
N ALA A 36 12.25 -2.47 12.68
CA ALA A 36 13.59 -2.19 13.19
C ALA A 36 13.54 -2.12 14.72
N MET A 37 14.21 -3.06 15.36
CA MET A 37 14.27 -3.17 16.82
C MET A 37 15.30 -2.19 17.38
N GLY A 38 14.91 -1.44 18.42
CA GLY A 38 15.86 -0.64 19.20
C GLY A 38 16.71 -1.51 20.12
N THR A 39 17.92 -1.03 20.45
CA THR A 39 18.80 -1.72 21.40
C THR A 39 18.14 -1.79 22.79
N GLY A 40 17.88 -3.00 23.28
CA GLY A 40 17.40 -3.24 24.65
C GLY A 40 15.88 -3.17 24.86
N SER A 41 15.08 -2.98 23.81
CA SER A 41 13.61 -2.89 23.91
C SER A 41 12.93 -4.13 23.33
N LYS A 42 11.85 -4.60 24.00
CA LYS A 42 10.92 -5.60 23.43
C LYS A 42 9.97 -5.00 22.38
N ARG A 43 9.91 -3.67 22.26
CA ARG A 43 9.07 -2.95 21.31
C ARG A 43 9.89 -2.45 20.11
N PRO A 44 9.38 -2.57 18.88
CA PRO A 44 9.99 -1.98 17.70
C PRO A 44 10.20 -0.47 17.88
N SER A 45 11.32 0.04 17.40
CA SER A 45 11.60 1.49 17.39
C SER A 45 11.17 2.14 16.08
N MET A 46 11.04 1.36 15.01
CA MET A 46 10.62 1.83 13.71
C MET A 46 10.01 0.68 12.92
N ALA A 47 9.17 1.00 11.95
CA ALA A 47 8.63 0.03 11.01
C ALA A 47 8.66 0.55 9.57
N PHE A 48 8.79 -0.38 8.62
CA PHE A 48 8.71 -0.13 7.19
C PHE A 48 7.62 -1.00 6.60
N LEU A 49 6.63 -0.37 5.96
CA LEU A 49 5.58 -1.03 5.21
C LEU A 49 5.90 -0.99 3.73
N PHE A 50 5.86 -2.14 3.08
CA PHE A 50 6.09 -2.30 1.65
C PHE A 50 4.78 -2.56 0.93
N PHE A 51 4.62 -1.88 -0.19
CA PHE A 51 3.49 -2.03 -1.07
C PHE A 51 3.99 -2.15 -2.51
N VAL A 52 3.25 -2.93 -3.31
CA VAL A 52 3.48 -3.10 -4.73
C VAL A 52 2.21 -2.77 -5.51
N ARG A 53 2.38 -2.23 -6.71
CA ARG A 53 1.28 -2.03 -7.66
C ARG A 53 1.71 -2.44 -9.07
N SER A 54 0.86 -3.21 -9.75
CA SER A 54 1.08 -3.51 -11.17
C SER A 54 0.81 -2.26 -12.01
N ARG A 55 1.50 -2.11 -13.14
CA ARG A 55 1.28 -0.96 -14.03
C ARG A 55 -0.10 -1.05 -14.71
N ASP A 56 -0.64 -2.25 -14.82
CA ASP A 56 -1.88 -2.57 -15.53
C ASP A 56 -3.15 -2.32 -14.70
N ASP A 57 -3.02 -2.15 -13.37
CA ASP A 57 -4.14 -1.89 -12.45
C ASP A 57 -4.78 -0.48 -12.62
N THR A 58 -4.35 0.29 -13.62
CA THR A 58 -4.82 1.66 -13.88
C THR A 58 -5.69 1.75 -15.15
N SER A 59 -5.89 0.65 -15.88
CA SER A 59 -6.54 0.71 -17.19
C SER A 59 -7.52 -0.45 -17.43
N GLU A 60 -8.55 -0.61 -16.59
CA GLU A 60 -9.71 -1.46 -16.97
C GLU A 60 -11.07 -0.80 -16.68
N ALA A 61 -11.11 0.42 -16.11
CA ALA A 61 -12.36 1.15 -15.85
C ALA A 61 -12.81 2.08 -17.00
N GLY A 62 -12.06 2.15 -18.10
CA GLY A 62 -12.30 3.09 -19.20
C GLY A 62 -12.81 2.50 -20.51
N GLU A 63 -12.91 1.16 -20.64
CA GLU A 63 -13.10 0.50 -21.94
C GLU A 63 -14.46 -0.19 -22.11
N LEU A 64 -15.47 0.17 -21.31
CA LEU A 64 -16.84 -0.35 -21.41
C LEU A 64 -17.89 0.66 -21.91
N LEU A 65 -17.48 1.75 -22.57
CA LEU A 65 -18.42 2.70 -23.21
C LEU A 65 -18.05 2.94 -24.68
N GLY A 66 -18.16 1.89 -25.50
CA GLY A 66 -17.70 1.97 -26.89
C GLY A 66 -18.36 1.06 -27.89
N GLU A 67 -19.55 0.49 -27.65
CA GLU A 67 -20.32 -0.19 -28.71
C GLU A 67 -21.84 -0.01 -28.51
N GLU A 68 -22.31 1.25 -28.52
CA GLU A 68 -23.69 1.53 -28.89
C GLU A 68 -23.71 2.36 -30.18
N GLY A 69 -24.09 1.70 -31.28
CA GLY A 69 -24.62 2.35 -32.47
C GLY A 69 -23.69 2.40 -33.68
N GLU A 70 -23.83 1.44 -34.59
CA GLU A 70 -24.11 1.77 -35.99
C GLU A 70 -24.97 0.66 -36.63
N LEU A 71 -25.81 1.10 -37.56
CA LEU A 71 -27.10 0.56 -37.99
C LEU A 71 -27.04 -0.71 -38.85
#